data_AF-A0A925T305-F1
#
_entry.id   AF-A0A925T305-F1
#
_cell.length_a   1.000
_cell.length_b   1.000
_cell.length_c   1.000
_cell.angle_alpha   90.00
_cell.angle_beta   90.00
_cell.angle_gamma   90.00
#
_symmetry.space_group_name_H-M   'P 1'
#
loop_
_entity.id
_entity.type
_entity.pdbx_description
1 polymer ?
#
loop_
_entity_poly.entity_id
_entity_poly.type
_entity_poly.pdbx_seq_one_letter_code
_entity_poly.pdbx_strand_id
1 'polypeptide(L)'
;MRGTRKPVAFTWQSTDSVSGDITATFGTGRVFKGTYFQITRDTRVDRLEPLWHGWGNRRRSSWRYWAADPGPKFVKTYSGRVLANLHSDNGEHMRCRFTLISPQRGMAGGGEGRCQLSETDQEISAEFPRQS
;
A
#
# COMPACT_ATOMS: atom_id res chain seq x y z
N MET A 1 -20.09 3.85 -21.58
CA MET A 1 -19.20 4.74 -20.82
C MET A 1 -18.78 4.01 -19.55
N ARG A 2 -17.49 3.64 -19.41
CA ARG A 2 -17.00 2.92 -18.23
C ARG A 2 -16.95 3.90 -17.06
N GLY A 3 -17.72 3.65 -16.01
CA GLY A 3 -17.82 4.52 -14.84
C GLY A 3 -16.43 4.86 -14.30
N THR A 4 -16.10 6.14 -14.32
CA THR A 4 -14.94 6.70 -13.65
C THR A 4 -15.12 6.46 -12.17
N ARG A 5 -14.54 5.35 -11.70
CA ARG A 5 -14.43 5.05 -10.28
C ARG A 5 -13.81 6.27 -9.63
N LYS A 6 -14.57 6.95 -8.75
CA LYS A 6 -14.14 8.20 -8.12
C LYS A 6 -12.70 8.04 -7.62
N PRO A 7 -11.77 8.92 -8.01
CA PRO A 7 -10.37 8.77 -7.65
C PRO A 7 -10.24 8.76 -6.13
N VAL A 8 -9.42 7.84 -5.64
CA VAL A 8 -8.99 7.84 -4.24
C VAL A 8 -7.80 8.78 -4.16
N ALA A 9 -7.95 9.86 -3.40
CA ALA A 9 -6.86 10.80 -3.17
C ALA A 9 -5.94 10.24 -2.08
N PHE A 10 -4.64 10.18 -2.35
CA PHE A 10 -3.63 9.77 -1.39
C PHE A 10 -2.83 10.97 -0.92
N THR A 11 -2.69 11.11 0.39
CA THR A 11 -1.75 12.03 1.04
C THR A 11 -0.83 11.23 1.94
N TRP A 12 0.43 11.62 2.05
CA TRP A 12 1.40 10.91 2.88
C TRP A 12 2.35 11.88 3.56
N GLN A 13 2.94 11.44 4.65
CA GLN A 13 4.00 12.12 5.35
C GLN A 13 5.08 11.09 5.70
N SER A 14 6.26 11.23 5.10
CA SER A 14 7.39 10.34 5.36
C SER A 14 7.89 10.54 6.79
N THR A 15 8.04 9.45 7.56
CA THR A 15 8.68 9.47 8.87
C THR A 15 10.17 9.16 8.76
N ASP A 16 10.55 8.33 7.79
CA ASP A 16 11.95 8.07 7.44
C ASP A 16 12.12 7.96 5.90
N SER A 17 13.26 7.42 5.45
CA SER A 17 13.57 7.31 4.02
C SER A 17 12.71 6.28 3.27
N VAL A 18 11.99 5.40 3.97
CA VAL A 18 11.27 4.27 3.37
C VAL A 18 9.85 4.10 3.91
N SER A 19 9.46 4.81 4.96
CA SER A 19 8.17 4.63 5.62
C SER A 19 7.58 5.96 6.06
N GLY A 20 6.29 5.92 6.38
CA GLY A 20 5.55 7.09 6.81
C GLY A 20 4.08 6.80 6.95
N ASP A 21 3.33 7.84 7.29
CA ASP A 21 1.89 7.77 7.35
C ASP A 21 1.29 8.05 5.97
N ILE A 22 0.20 7.38 5.66
CA ILE A 22 -0.57 7.56 4.44
C ILE A 22 -2.07 7.59 4.75
N THR A 23 -2.76 8.48 4.07
CA THR A 23 -4.21 8.62 4.12
C THR A 23 -4.78 8.45 2.73
N ALA A 24 -5.83 7.64 2.62
CA ALA A 24 -6.61 7.45 1.41
C ALA A 24 -8.02 8.02 1.62
N THR A 25 -8.40 8.99 0.79
CA THR A 25 -9.70 9.67 0.86
C THR A 25 -10.51 9.37 -0.40
N PHE A 26 -11.67 8.75 -0.22
CA PHE A 26 -12.58 8.43 -1.31
C PHE A 26 -13.43 9.65 -1.64
N GLY A 27 -13.81 9.83 -2.91
CA GLY A 27 -14.79 10.86 -3.30
C GLY A 27 -16.22 10.64 -2.74
N THR A 28 -16.42 9.64 -1.88
CA THR A 28 -17.62 9.43 -1.05
C THR A 28 -17.46 9.94 0.38
N GLY A 29 -16.29 10.48 0.75
CA GLY A 29 -15.97 10.91 2.11
C GLY A 29 -15.41 9.83 3.03
N ARG A 30 -15.30 8.57 2.57
CA ARG A 30 -14.64 7.50 3.35
C ARG A 30 -13.14 7.78 3.44
N VAL A 31 -12.59 7.71 4.64
CA VAL A 31 -11.17 7.96 4.91
C VAL A 31 -10.55 6.72 5.53
N PHE A 32 -9.39 6.34 5.01
CA PHE A 32 -8.56 5.28 5.56
C PHE A 32 -7.19 5.85 5.89
N LYS A 33 -6.65 5.52 7.06
CA LYS A 33 -5.35 5.99 7.53
C LYS A 33 -4.49 4.82 7.96
N GLY A 34 -3.18 4.96 7.82
CA GLY A 34 -2.24 3.96 8.31
C GLY A 34 -0.84 4.26 7.85
N THR A 35 0.00 3.25 7.80
CA THR A 35 1.39 3.40 7.43
C THR A 35 1.66 2.84 6.04
N TYR A 36 2.62 3.44 5.35
CA TYR A 36 3.22 2.88 4.16
C TYR A 36 4.67 2.46 4.41
N PHE A 37 5.14 1.51 3.60
CA PHE A 37 6.51 1.06 3.60
C PHE A 37 6.98 0.79 2.17
N GLN A 38 8.13 1.35 1.83
CA GLN A 38 8.83 1.18 0.58
C GLN A 38 9.80 0.02 0.69
N ILE A 39 9.60 -0.99 -0.16
CA ILE A 39 10.46 -2.14 -0.24
C ILE A 39 11.76 -1.74 -0.93
N THR A 40 12.85 -1.82 -0.18
CA THR A 40 14.21 -1.52 -0.63
C THR A 40 15.09 -2.76 -0.61
N ARG A 41 16.32 -2.62 -1.11
CA ARG A 41 17.33 -3.69 -1.09
C ARG A 41 17.69 -4.17 0.33
N ASP A 42 17.50 -3.29 1.32
CA ASP A 42 17.85 -3.51 2.72
C ASP A 42 16.63 -3.88 3.58
N THR A 43 15.45 -4.03 2.96
CA THR A 43 14.22 -4.39 3.67
C THR A 43 14.32 -5.82 4.20
N ARG A 44 14.35 -5.93 5.53
CA ARG A 44 14.16 -7.20 6.25
C ARG A 44 12.67 -7.49 6.39
N VAL A 45 12.32 -8.77 6.30
CA VAL A 45 10.92 -9.25 6.40
C VAL A 45 10.26 -8.79 7.71
N ASP A 46 11.02 -8.71 8.80
CA ASP A 46 10.54 -8.27 10.12
C ASP A 46 9.97 -6.85 10.11
N ARG A 47 10.46 -5.96 9.23
CA ARG A 47 9.94 -4.59 9.07
C ARG A 47 8.55 -4.54 8.45
N LEU A 48 8.09 -5.66 7.85
CA LEU A 48 6.78 -5.77 7.24
C LEU A 48 5.73 -6.27 8.22
N GLU A 49 6.10 -6.73 9.43
CA GLU A 49 5.16 -7.17 10.48
C GLU A 49 3.97 -6.22 10.68
N PRO A 50 4.16 -4.89 10.77
CA PRO A 50 3.06 -3.97 11.00
C PRO A 50 1.99 -3.95 9.89
N LEU A 51 2.37 -4.33 8.66
CA LEU A 51 1.46 -4.37 7.51
C LEU A 51 0.50 -5.58 7.56
N TRP A 52 0.75 -6.53 8.45
CA TRP A 52 -0.09 -7.73 8.63
C TRP A 52 -1.14 -7.58 9.74
N HIS A 53 -1.07 -6.51 10.55
CA HIS A 53 -2.05 -6.26 11.61
C HIS A 53 -3.46 -6.03 11.03
N GLY A 54 -4.47 -6.65 11.67
CA GLY A 54 -5.89 -6.52 11.31
C GLY A 54 -6.39 -7.51 10.24
N TRP A 55 -5.51 -8.18 9.51
CA TRP A 55 -5.87 -9.09 8.41
C TRP A 55 -5.74 -10.56 8.78
N GLY A 56 -6.39 -10.98 9.88
CA GLY A 56 -6.28 -12.32 10.47
C GLY A 56 -6.38 -13.53 9.50
N ASN A 57 -6.13 -14.72 10.04
CA ASN A 57 -5.86 -16.04 9.43
C ASN A 57 -6.73 -16.52 8.23
N ARG A 58 -7.77 -15.77 7.84
CA ARG A 58 -8.82 -16.20 6.90
C ARG A 58 -8.55 -15.92 5.42
N ARG A 59 -7.38 -15.39 5.04
CA ARG A 59 -7.13 -15.05 3.61
C ARG A 59 -5.70 -15.31 3.12
N ARG A 60 -5.01 -16.33 3.66
CA ARG A 60 -3.72 -16.83 3.11
C ARG A 60 -3.80 -17.19 1.60
N SER A 61 -4.99 -17.46 1.06
CA SER A 61 -5.20 -17.87 -0.34
C SER A 61 -5.40 -16.74 -1.35
N SER A 62 -5.85 -15.55 -0.94
CA SER A 62 -6.13 -14.42 -1.86
C SER A 62 -4.89 -13.63 -2.30
N TRP A 63 -3.71 -14.04 -1.81
CA TRP A 63 -2.43 -13.33 -1.94
C TRP A 63 -1.36 -14.25 -2.60
N ARG A 64 -1.63 -14.80 -3.79
CA ARG A 64 -0.61 -15.63 -4.52
C ARG A 64 0.72 -14.91 -4.81
N TYR A 65 0.77 -13.58 -4.66
CA TYR A 65 1.99 -12.78 -4.84
C TYR A 65 2.67 -12.34 -3.52
N TRP A 66 2.06 -12.61 -2.36
CA TRP A 66 2.58 -12.31 -1.01
C TRP A 66 2.80 -13.56 -0.16
N ALA A 67 2.26 -14.70 -0.59
CA ALA A 67 2.50 -16.03 -0.04
C ALA A 67 3.58 -16.80 -0.85
N ALA A 68 4.49 -16.11 -1.51
CA ALA A 68 5.85 -16.63 -1.52
C ALA A 68 6.37 -16.27 -0.13
N ASP A 69 6.38 -17.24 0.77
CA ASP A 69 7.33 -17.25 1.88
C ASP A 69 8.58 -16.50 1.42
N PRO A 70 8.85 -15.27 1.90
CA PRO A 70 10.15 -14.68 1.68
C PRO A 70 11.08 -15.37 2.69
N GLY A 71 11.15 -16.71 2.63
CA GLY A 71 12.12 -17.48 3.37
C GLY A 71 13.46 -16.82 3.09
N PRO A 72 14.29 -16.57 4.11
CA PRO A 72 15.15 -15.40 4.42
C PRO A 72 15.89 -14.66 3.27
N LYS A 73 15.28 -14.53 2.12
CA LYS A 73 15.89 -14.11 0.86
C LYS A 73 15.46 -12.68 0.64
N PHE A 74 16.27 -11.81 1.26
CA PHE A 74 16.55 -10.46 0.84
C PHE A 74 15.94 -10.13 -0.52
N VAL A 75 15.02 -9.15 -0.55
CA VAL A 75 14.58 -8.52 -1.78
C VAL A 75 15.81 -7.80 -2.36
N LYS A 76 16.65 -8.52 -3.11
CA LYS A 76 17.96 -8.03 -3.59
C LYS A 76 17.86 -6.84 -4.55
N THR A 77 16.65 -6.48 -4.98
CA THR A 77 16.41 -5.39 -5.92
C THR A 77 15.47 -4.35 -5.30
N TYR A 78 15.93 -3.10 -5.25
CA TYR A 78 15.07 -1.94 -5.01
C TYR A 78 14.02 -1.87 -6.12
N SER A 79 12.84 -2.42 -5.85
CA SER A 79 11.82 -2.65 -6.88
C SER A 79 10.83 -1.49 -7.02
N GLY A 80 11.02 -0.42 -6.24
CA GLY A 80 10.08 0.71 -6.19
C GLY A 80 8.71 0.31 -5.66
N ARG A 81 8.57 -0.84 -5.02
CA ARG A 81 7.29 -1.32 -4.50
C ARG A 81 7.01 -0.64 -3.18
N VAL A 82 5.79 -0.14 -3.03
CA VAL A 82 5.30 0.43 -1.77
C VAL A 82 4.06 -0.33 -1.35
N LEU A 83 3.96 -0.57 -0.06
CA LEU A 83 2.82 -1.19 0.58
C LEU A 83 2.22 -0.20 1.53
N ALA A 84 0.91 -0.24 1.67
CA ALA A 84 0.24 0.46 2.75
C ALA A 84 -0.78 -0.46 3.39
N ASN A 85 -0.87 -0.38 4.71
CA ASN A 85 -1.95 -1.00 5.47
C ASN A 85 -2.69 0.11 6.22
N LEU A 86 -3.94 0.33 5.83
CA LEU A 86 -4.79 1.39 6.31
C LEU A 86 -6.04 0.81 6.97
N HIS A 87 -6.63 1.59 7.87
CA HIS A 87 -7.89 1.30 8.54
C HIS A 87 -8.79 2.53 8.52
N SER A 88 -10.09 2.32 8.57
CA SER A 88 -11.08 3.38 8.80
C SER A 88 -11.52 3.40 10.27
N ASP A 89 -12.12 4.51 10.71
CA ASP A 89 -12.64 4.65 12.07
C ASP A 89 -13.77 3.64 12.37
N ASN A 90 -14.37 3.06 11.33
CA ASN A 90 -15.43 2.05 11.44
C ASN A 90 -14.89 0.61 11.56
N GLY A 91 -13.57 0.43 11.66
CA GLY A 91 -12.92 -0.89 11.74
C GLY A 91 -12.77 -1.62 10.40
N GLU A 92 -13.01 -0.93 9.27
CA GLU A 92 -12.72 -1.48 7.94
C GLU A 92 -11.22 -1.38 7.66
N HIS A 93 -10.67 -2.31 6.89
CA HIS A 93 -9.28 -2.28 6.48
C HIS A 93 -9.13 -2.10 4.98
N MET A 94 -8.05 -1.42 4.60
CA MET A 94 -7.64 -1.25 3.23
C MET A 94 -6.15 -1.49 3.13
N ARG A 95 -5.74 -2.30 2.17
CA ARG A 95 -4.33 -2.50 1.88
C ARG A 95 -4.05 -2.06 0.47
N CYS A 96 -2.94 -1.37 0.26
CA CYS A 96 -2.53 -0.90 -1.05
C CYS A 96 -1.17 -1.47 -1.43
N ARG A 97 -1.00 -1.71 -2.72
CA ARG A 97 0.29 -1.99 -3.35
C ARG A 97 0.50 -1.00 -4.48
N PHE A 98 1.57 -0.26 -4.41
CA PHE A 98 2.01 0.67 -5.45
C PHE A 98 3.35 0.22 -6.03
N THR A 99 3.57 0.61 -7.28
CA THR A 99 4.87 0.67 -7.91
C THR A 99 5.16 2.14 -8.16
N LEU A 100 6.27 2.63 -7.61
CA LEU A 100 6.71 4.00 -7.81
C LEU A 100 7.19 4.20 -9.24
N ILE A 101 6.74 5.30 -9.85
CA ILE A 101 7.14 5.69 -11.21
C ILE A 101 8.61 6.16 -11.18
N SER A 102 9.02 6.87 -10.13
CA SER A 102 10.42 7.28 -9.91
C SER A 102 10.88 6.87 -8.52
N PRO A 103 11.27 5.58 -8.32
CA PRO A 103 11.60 5.02 -7.03
C PRO A 103 12.66 5.81 -6.23
N GLN A 104 13.65 6.40 -6.91
CA GLN A 104 14.70 7.23 -6.32
C GLN A 104 14.20 8.52 -5.66
N ARG A 105 12.99 9.00 -6.03
CA ARG A 105 12.31 10.14 -5.40
C ARG A 105 11.34 9.71 -4.29
N GLY A 106 11.28 8.42 -3.96
CA GLY A 106 10.32 7.86 -3.02
C GLY A 106 8.87 8.13 -3.46
N MET A 107 7.98 8.37 -2.49
CA MET A 107 6.57 8.67 -2.75
C MET A 107 6.37 9.96 -3.58
N ALA A 108 7.25 10.95 -3.47
CA ALA A 108 7.18 12.15 -4.33
C ALA A 108 7.41 11.83 -5.82
N GLY A 109 8.01 10.68 -6.10
CA GLY A 109 8.22 10.15 -7.45
C GLY A 109 6.97 9.65 -8.16
N GLY A 110 5.79 9.75 -7.53
CA GLY A 110 4.52 9.25 -8.08
C GLY A 110 4.44 7.73 -8.05
N GLY A 111 3.23 7.19 -8.13
CA GLY A 111 3.02 5.75 -8.06
C GLY A 111 1.67 5.29 -8.57
N GLU A 112 1.66 4.07 -9.08
CA GLU A 112 0.47 3.41 -9.63
C GLU A 112 0.30 2.04 -8.97
N GLY A 113 -0.94 1.64 -8.74
CA GLY A 113 -1.20 0.53 -7.86
C GLY A 113 -2.65 0.08 -7.76
N ARG A 114 -2.86 -0.81 -6.81
CA ARG A 114 -4.16 -1.38 -6.47
C ARG A 114 -4.33 -1.36 -4.96
N CYS A 115 -5.53 -1.05 -4.48
CA CYS A 115 -5.90 -1.28 -3.09
C CYS A 115 -7.03 -2.29 -2.99
N GLN A 116 -7.06 -3.09 -1.93
CA GLN A 116 -8.11 -4.04 -1.62
C GLN A 116 -8.81 -3.63 -0.34
N LEU A 117 -10.15 -3.62 -0.37
CA LEU A 117 -11.01 -3.39 0.78
C LEU A 117 -11.29 -4.73 1.50
N SER A 118 -11.24 -4.75 2.83
CA SER A 118 -11.41 -5.98 3.61
C SER A 118 -12.83 -6.53 3.60
N GLU A 119 -13.83 -5.65 3.51
CA GLU A 119 -15.25 -6.02 3.56
C GLU A 119 -15.71 -6.78 2.31
N THR A 120 -15.26 -6.32 1.15
CA THR A 120 -15.79 -6.78 -0.15
C THR A 120 -14.77 -7.53 -0.99
N ASP A 121 -13.50 -7.59 -0.56
CA ASP A 121 -12.34 -7.99 -1.37
C ASP A 121 -12.16 -7.23 -2.68
N GLN A 122 -12.89 -6.13 -2.84
CA GLN A 122 -12.90 -5.42 -4.08
C GLN A 122 -11.56 -4.71 -4.26
N GLU A 123 -10.90 -4.97 -5.38
CA GLU A 123 -9.71 -4.22 -5.77
C GLU A 123 -10.08 -2.92 -6.48
N ILE A 124 -9.49 -1.82 -6.03
CA ILE A 124 -9.58 -0.48 -6.60
C ILE A 124 -8.27 -0.14 -7.31
N SER A 125 -8.34 0.58 -8.42
CA SER A 125 -7.13 1.21 -9.00
C SER A 125 -6.77 2.41 -8.13
N ALA A 126 -5.47 2.60 -7.90
CA ALA A 126 -4.95 3.61 -7.01
C ALA A 126 -3.72 4.24 -7.65
N GLU A 127 -3.70 5.55 -7.73
CA GLU A 127 -2.60 6.30 -8.30
C GLU A 127 -2.40 7.60 -7.52
N PHE A 128 -1.16 8.06 -7.45
CA PHE A 128 -0.83 9.40 -6.99
C PHE A 128 0.19 10.04 -7.93
N PRO A 129 -0.02 11.31 -8.30
CA PRO A 129 0.84 11.98 -9.25
C PRO A 129 2.22 12.25 -8.65
N ARG A 130 3.18 12.50 -9.54
CA ARG A 130 4.47 13.07 -9.16
C ARG A 130 4.27 14.43 -8.53
N GLN A 131 4.89 14.67 -7.39
CA GLN A 131 5.00 16.00 -6.82
C GLN A 131 6.22 16.67 -7.44
N SER A 132 6.03 17.88 -7.98
CA SER A 132 7.06 18.68 -8.66
C SER A 132 8.22 19.00 -7.73
#